data_AF-A0A4R0HJR1-F1
#
_entry.id   AF-A0A4R0HJR1-F1
#
_cell.length_a   1.000
_cell.length_b   1.000
_cell.length_c   1.000
_cell.angle_alpha   90.00
_cell.angle_beta   90.00
_cell.angle_gamma   90.00
#
_symmetry.space_group_name_H-M   'P 1'
#
loop_
_entity.id
_entity.type
_entity.pdbx_description
1 polymer ?
#
loop_
_entity_poly.entity_id
_entity_poly.type
_entity_poly.pdbx_seq_one_letter_code
_entity_poly.pdbx_strand_id
1 'polypeptide(L)'
;MRLYLVKDEEERLVWVAALAHETMYAYVANTGKFHDNNALRNDFYMVRRFTYEEIGPAEARRLIGQGIGTLNETDHPNALVKWRADPKPLAPADVLSMAAGSNG
;
A
#
# COMPACT_ATOMS: atom_id res chain seq x y z
N MET A 1 9.78 9.48 1.78
CA MET A 1 8.74 8.46 1.54
C MET A 1 9.38 7.10 1.75
N ARG A 2 8.83 6.26 2.62
CA ARG A 2 9.32 4.89 2.84
C ARG A 2 8.31 3.90 2.28
N LEU A 3 8.78 2.81 1.68
CA LEU A 3 7.93 1.78 1.11
C LEU A 3 8.03 0.52 1.97
N TYR A 4 6.90 -0.16 2.14
CA TYR A 4 6.83 -1.38 2.92
C TYR A 4 6.11 -2.48 2.14
N LEU A 5 6.61 -3.70 2.24
CA LEU A 5 5.86 -4.91 1.99
C LEU A 5 5.14 -5.30 3.28
N VAL A 6 3.82 -5.40 3.21
CA VAL A 6 2.98 -5.77 4.35
C VAL A 6 2.63 -7.25 4.24
N LYS A 7 2.91 -7.99 5.32
CA LYS A 7 2.61 -9.41 5.44
C LYS A 7 1.68 -9.67 6.61
N ASP A 8 0.76 -10.62 6.46
CA ASP A 8 -0.05 -11.10 7.57
C ASP A 8 0.68 -12.10 8.46
N GLU A 9 -0.01 -12.58 9.49
CA GLU A 9 0.49 -13.54 10.47
C GLU A 9 0.90 -14.89 9.84
N GLU A 10 0.43 -15.18 8.62
CA GLU A 10 0.80 -16.38 7.84
C GLU A 10 1.90 -16.08 6.80
N GLU A 11 2.57 -14.92 6.89
CA GLU A 11 3.61 -14.45 5.95
C GLU A 11 3.10 -14.20 4.51
N ARG A 12 1.78 -14.11 4.30
CA ARG A 12 1.21 -13.86 2.97
C ARG A 12 1.39 -12.40 2.61
N LEU A 13 1.78 -12.14 1.37
CA LEU A 13 1.99 -10.78 0.85
C LEU A 13 0.63 -10.11 0.61
N VAL A 14 0.28 -9.12 1.43
CA VAL A 14 -1.06 -8.53 1.40
C VAL A 14 -1.05 -7.17 0.70
N TRP A 15 -0.07 -6.32 1.00
CA TRP A 15 -0.03 -4.95 0.48
C TRP A 15 1.38 -4.47 0.16
N VAL A 16 1.46 -3.55 -0.81
CA VAL A 16 2.56 -2.60 -0.90
C VAL A 16 2.07 -1.29 -0.29
N ALA A 17 2.76 -0.83 0.75
CA ALA A 17 2.41 0.37 1.50
C ALA A 17 3.46 1.47 1.32
N ALA A 18 3.03 2.72 1.42
CA ALA A 18 3.89 3.88 1.34
C ALA A 18 3.63 4.82 2.52
N LEU A 19 4.67 5.12 3.29
CA LEU A 19 4.62 6.02 4.42
C LEU A 19 5.25 7.37 4.06
N ALA A 20 4.42 8.42 4.05
CA ALA A 20 4.84 9.80 3.91
C ALA A 20 4.55 10.54 5.23
N HIS A 21 5.60 10.86 5.99
CA HIS A 21 5.49 11.37 7.36
C HIS A 21 4.63 10.43 8.23
N GLU A 22 3.41 10.85 8.57
CA GLU A 22 2.44 10.09 9.38
C GLU A 22 1.26 9.56 8.56
N THR A 23 1.27 9.74 7.23
CA THR A 23 0.20 9.22 6.37
C THR A 23 0.65 7.93 5.72
N MET A 24 -0.14 6.87 5.93
CA MET A 24 0.09 5.57 5.33
C MET A 24 -0.84 5.41 4.12
N TYR A 25 -0.27 5.09 2.98
CA TYR A 25 -1.00 4.74 1.78
C TYR A 25 -0.85 3.25 1.49
N ALA A 26 -1.90 2.62 0.96
CA ALA A 26 -1.85 1.24 0.47
C ALA A 26 -2.12 1.22 -1.03
N TYR A 27 -1.34 0.44 -1.78
CA TYR A 27 -1.61 0.18 -3.19
C TYR A 27 -2.79 -0.78 -3.32
N VAL A 28 -3.87 -0.33 -3.98
CA VAL A 28 -5.04 -1.16 -4.28
C VAL A 28 -4.98 -1.54 -5.76
N ALA A 29 -4.71 -2.81 -6.05
CA ALA A 29 -4.48 -3.26 -7.43
C ALA A 29 -5.72 -3.08 -8.30
N ASN A 30 -6.92 -3.24 -7.75
CA ASN A 30 -8.20 -3.06 -8.46
C ASN A 30 -8.41 -1.62 -8.97
N THR A 31 -7.71 -0.62 -8.41
CA THR A 31 -7.78 0.79 -8.86
C THR A 31 -6.50 1.22 -9.59
N GLY A 32 -5.40 0.48 -9.41
CA GLY A 32 -4.08 0.82 -9.94
C GLY A 32 -3.43 2.01 -9.23
N LYS A 33 -3.87 2.34 -8.00
CA LYS A 33 -3.44 3.54 -7.28
C LYS A 33 -3.14 3.27 -5.80
N PHE A 34 -2.37 4.19 -5.21
CA PHE A 34 -2.18 4.26 -3.76
C PHE A 34 -3.25 5.14 -3.14
N HIS A 35 -3.83 4.67 -2.04
CA HIS A 35 -4.91 5.34 -1.33
C HIS A 35 -4.58 5.50 0.15
N ASP A 36 -5.03 6.59 0.78
CA ASP A 36 -4.86 6.79 2.23
C ASP A 36 -5.55 5.66 3.00
N ASN A 37 -4.79 4.93 3.80
CA ASN A 37 -5.25 3.78 4.54
C ASN A 37 -5.03 3.99 6.05
N ASN A 38 -6.01 4.63 6.68
CA ASN A 38 -6.00 4.87 8.12
C ASN A 38 -5.98 3.58 8.96
N ALA A 39 -6.58 2.49 8.47
CA ALA A 39 -6.55 1.21 9.16
C ALA A 39 -5.11 0.65 9.20
N LEU A 40 -4.41 0.70 8.07
CA LEU A 40 -3.02 0.27 7.97
C LEU A 40 -2.07 1.19 8.75
N ARG A 41 -2.35 2.50 8.77
CA ARG A 41 -1.63 3.45 9.65
C ARG A 41 -1.77 3.08 11.12
N ASN A 42 -3.00 2.85 11.58
CA ASN A 42 -3.27 2.50 12.97
C ASN A 42 -2.60 1.18 13.36
N ASP A 43 -2.57 0.22 12.43
CA ASP A 43 -1.84 -1.03 12.63
C ASP A 43 -0.34 -0.79 12.78
N PHE A 44 0.28 -0.07 11.84
CA PHE A 44 1.71 0.23 11.84
C PHE A 44 2.21 0.84 13.17
N TYR A 45 1.44 1.77 13.76
CA TYR A 45 1.86 2.46 14.98
C TYR A 45 1.39 1.78 16.28
N MET A 46 0.20 1.18 16.29
CA MET A 46 -0.48 0.77 17.53
C MET A 46 -0.78 -0.73 17.58
N VAL A 47 -1.52 -1.27 16.60
CA VAL A 47 -2.07 -2.64 16.69
C VAL A 47 -1.00 -3.71 16.44
N ARG A 48 -0.07 -3.45 15.51
CA ARG A 48 1.05 -4.33 15.15
C ARG A 48 0.62 -5.77 14.82
N ARG A 49 -0.46 -5.90 14.04
CA ARG A 49 -0.96 -7.21 13.61
C ARG A 49 -0.26 -7.69 12.35
N PHE A 50 0.08 -6.77 11.45
CA PHE A 50 0.89 -7.06 10.27
C PHE A 50 2.38 -6.91 10.56
N THR A 51 3.17 -7.60 9.74
CA THR A 51 4.61 -7.36 9.63
C THR A 51 4.88 -6.40 8.48
N TYR A 52 5.81 -5.47 8.68
CA TYR A 52 6.17 -4.43 7.72
C TYR A 52 7.66 -4.55 7.40
N GLU A 53 7.95 -5.03 6.20
CA GLU A 53 9.33 -5.13 5.69
C GLU A 53 9.61 -3.91 4.81
N GLU A 54 10.64 -3.13 5.13
CA GLU A 54 11.02 -1.98 4.31
C GLU A 54 11.59 -2.46 2.96
N ILE A 55 11.09 -1.89 1.86
CA ILE A 55 11.47 -2.26 0.50
C ILE A 55 11.89 -1.04 -0.33
N GLY A 56 12.67 -1.28 -1.38
CA GLY A 56 13.05 -0.24 -2.34
C GLY A 56 12.00 -0.04 -3.45
N PRO A 57 12.09 1.08 -4.22
CA PRO A 57 11.17 1.36 -5.32
C PRO A 57 11.13 0.27 -6.41
N ALA A 58 12.27 -0.36 -6.71
CA ALA A 58 12.35 -1.44 -7.69
C ALA A 58 11.54 -2.67 -7.27
N GLU A 59 11.64 -3.05 -5.98
CA GLU A 59 10.91 -4.19 -5.43
C GLU A 59 9.42 -3.90 -5.32
N ALA A 60 9.05 -2.70 -4.85
CA ALA A 60 7.66 -2.27 -4.83
C ALA A 60 7.02 -2.31 -6.23
N ARG A 61 7.75 -1.86 -7.28
CA ARG A 61 7.29 -1.96 -8.66
C ARG A 61 7.07 -3.41 -9.10
N ARG A 62 7.99 -4.32 -8.74
CA ARG A 62 7.89 -5.74 -9.05
C ARG A 62 6.63 -6.35 -8.41
N LEU A 63 6.40 -6.10 -7.13
CA LEU A 63 5.26 -6.62 -6.37
C LEU A 63 3.91 -6.08 -6.87
N ILE A 64 3.86 -4.77 -7.20
CA ILE A 64 2.70 -4.16 -7.85
C ILE A 64 2.39 -4.87 -9.18
N GLY A 65 3.41 -5.13 -9.99
CA GLY A 65 3.26 -5.87 -11.26
C GLY A 65 2.79 -7.31 -11.09
N GLN A 66 2.99 -7.91 -9.91
CA GLN A 66 2.50 -9.24 -9.55
C GLN A 66 1.07 -9.25 -9.02
N GLY A 67 0.43 -8.08 -8.89
CA GLY A 67 -0.95 -7.98 -8.41
C GLY A 67 -1.10 -8.00 -6.89
N ILE A 68 -0.03 -7.77 -6.12
CA ILE A 68 -0.14 -7.56 -4.67
C ILE A 68 -1.07 -6.37 -4.39
N GLY A 69 -1.95 -6.52 -3.40
CA GLY A 69 -3.02 -5.55 -3.10
C GLY A 69 -4.31 -5.74 -3.92
N THR A 70 -4.48 -6.89 -4.58
CA THR A 70 -5.76 -7.26 -5.22
C THR A 70 -6.76 -7.71 -4.16
N LEU A 71 -7.94 -7.07 -4.16
CA LEU A 71 -9.06 -7.46 -3.32
C LEU A 71 -10.06 -8.30 -4.14
N ASN A 72 -10.60 -9.34 -3.51
CA ASN A 72 -11.74 -10.06 -4.06
C ASN A 72 -12.98 -9.13 -4.04
N GLU A 73 -13.53 -8.84 -5.21
CA GLU A 73 -14.68 -7.94 -5.33
C GLU A 73 -15.94 -8.50 -4.69
N THR A 74 -16.04 -9.82 -4.57
CA THR A 74 -17.18 -10.52 -3.96
C THR A 74 -17.15 -10.37 -2.44
N ASP A 75 -15.97 -10.43 -1.84
CA ASP A 75 -15.81 -10.41 -0.37
C ASP A 75 -15.79 -8.98 0.18
N HIS A 76 -15.36 -8.01 -0.64
CA HIS A 76 -15.17 -6.61 -0.23
C HIS A 76 -15.79 -5.56 -1.17
N PRO A 77 -17.05 -5.73 -1.63
CA PRO A 77 -17.66 -4.83 -2.62
C PRO A 77 -17.73 -3.38 -2.10
N ASN A 78 -18.08 -3.19 -0.83
CA ASN A 78 -18.22 -1.87 -0.21
C ASN A 78 -16.87 -1.14 -0.04
N ALA A 79 -15.78 -1.88 0.20
CA ALA A 79 -14.45 -1.28 0.32
C ALA A 79 -13.95 -0.79 -1.05
N LEU A 80 -14.15 -1.59 -2.09
CA LEU A 80 -13.76 -1.22 -3.45
C LEU A 80 -14.52 -0.01 -3.97
N VAL A 81 -15.82 0.13 -3.66
CA VAL A 81 -16.58 1.34 -4.00
C VAL A 81 -15.96 2.58 -3.37
N LYS A 82 -15.55 2.51 -2.09
CA LYS A 82 -14.90 3.63 -1.40
C LYS A 82 -13.55 3.98 -2.05
N TRP A 83 -12.72 2.98 -2.38
CA TRP A 83 -11.43 3.23 -3.04
C TRP A 83 -11.59 3.82 -4.43
N ARG A 84 -12.56 3.34 -5.22
CA ARG A 84 -12.87 3.89 -6.53
C ARG A 84 -13.40 5.33 -6.46
N ALA A 85 -14.04 5.70 -5.35
CA ALA A 85 -14.56 7.05 -5.10
C ALA A 85 -13.56 7.99 -4.41
N ASP A 86 -12.34 7.53 -4.10
CA ASP A 86 -11.32 8.37 -3.48
C ASP A 86 -10.99 9.57 -4.38
N PRO A 87 -11.14 10.82 -3.91
CA PRO A 87 -10.85 12.01 -4.72
C PRO A 87 -9.36 12.32 -4.85
N LYS A 88 -8.49 11.69 -4.05
CA LYS A 88 -7.05 12.01 -4.00
C LYS A 88 -6.13 10.78 -4.05
N PRO A 89 -6.31 9.85 -4.99
CA PRO A 89 -5.43 8.71 -5.14
C PRO A 89 -4.07 9.16 -5.69
N LEU A 90 -3.00 8.49 -5.27
CA LEU A 90 -1.65 8.74 -5.77
C LEU A 90 -1.28 7.71 -6.85
N ALA A 91 -0.62 8.17 -7.92
CA ALA A 91 -0.12 7.25 -8.94
C ALA A 91 1.12 6.49 -8.43
N PRO A 92 1.28 5.20 -8.77
CA PRO A 92 2.47 4.45 -8.39
C PRO A 92 3.77 5.11 -8.84
N ALA A 93 3.80 5.70 -10.05
CA ALA A 93 4.99 6.39 -10.54
C ALA A 93 5.43 7.55 -9.63
N ASP A 94 4.49 8.35 -9.14
CA ASP A 94 4.79 9.49 -8.25
C ASP A 94 5.30 9.01 -6.90
N VAL A 95 4.62 8.01 -6.31
CA VAL A 95 5.00 7.40 -5.02
C VAL A 95 6.40 6.80 -5.08
N LEU A 96 6.67 6.00 -6.12
CA LEU A 96 7.97 5.35 -6.32
C LEU A 96 9.09 6.37 -6.57
N SER A 97 8.82 7.45 -7.32
CA SER A 97 9.78 8.52 -7.56
C SER A 97 10.12 9.28 -6.27
N MET A 98 9.10 9.61 -5.46
CA MET A 98 9.31 10.24 -4.14
C MET A 98 10.10 9.34 -3.18
N ALA A 99 9.89 8.03 -3.23
CA ALA A 99 10.66 7.06 -2.44
C ALA A 99 12.11 6.96 -2.91
N ALA A 100 12.36 6.97 -4.23
CA ALA A 100 13.71 6.96 -4.78
C ALA A 100 14.52 8.21 -4.38
N GLY A 101 13.88 9.39 -4.40
CA GLY A 101 14.51 10.66 -4.00
C GLY A 101 14.75 10.82 -2.49
N SER A 102 14.19 9.93 -1.66
CA SER A 102 14.44 9.92 -0.20
C SER A 102 15.71 9.16 0.19
N ASN A 103 16.31 8.42 -0.76
CA ASN A 103 17.54 7.64 -0.59
C ASN A 103 18.77 8.33 -1.19
N GLY A 104 18.71 9.65 -1.42
CA GLY A 104 19.79 10.49 -1.97
C GLY A 104 20.51 11.30 -0.91
#